data_AF-A0A968M5U1-F1
#
_entry.id   AF-A0A968M5U1-F1
#
_cell.length_a   1.000
_cell.length_b   1.000
_cell.length_c   1.000
_cell.angle_alpha   90.00
_cell.angle_beta   90.00
_cell.angle_gamma   90.00
#
_symmetry.space_group_name_H-M   'P 1'
#
loop_
_entity.id
_entity.type
_entity.pdbx_description
1 polymer ?
#
loop_
_entity_poly.entity_id
_entity_poly.type
_entity_poly.pdbx_seq_one_letter_code
_entity_poly.pdbx_strand_id
1 'polypeptide(L)'
;MTVKPTALLAKAWDGVKMREGDWLRTPFLQEIYGTQLALLPGMEEALALGWLREQVESGAYDEILWVGSEARRTLRMLGLPENLDWYLRQLRRVLAESTVGQAIAPFVEPLLKTLLVGTEDLGKQAGAAVNVLERGKQAVADPRQVLAYLVATPETMAAMRYVWGSAQMVGVTVAGVLAAGSMPDDAFAPLPIGALAEAAGFVLAENARCLDAPKPLVVDGPRRQVRVFLPGFDKRQVKLTGFAQELAIEAGEQRRNIPLPPQFGSVGGAKFQDGYLLVSFR
;
A
#
# COMPACT_ATOMS: atom_id res chain seq x y z
N MET A 1 5.09 5.13 -20.98
CA MET A 1 3.98 6.11 -21.01
C MET A 1 4.15 7.07 -19.85
N THR A 2 3.97 8.39 -20.04
CA THR A 2 4.12 9.38 -18.95
C THR A 2 2.76 9.69 -18.36
N VAL A 3 2.59 9.44 -17.07
CA VAL A 3 1.36 9.76 -16.33
C VAL A 3 1.31 11.27 -16.06
N LYS A 4 0.20 11.93 -16.42
CA LYS A 4 -0.03 13.37 -16.17
C LYS A 4 -1.10 13.53 -15.07
N PRO A 5 -0.72 13.86 -13.83
CA PRO A 5 -1.67 13.90 -12.71
C PRO A 5 -2.83 14.88 -12.90
N THR A 6 -2.61 16.04 -13.53
CA THR A 6 -3.68 17.01 -13.82
C THR A 6 -4.73 16.47 -14.79
N ALA A 7 -4.33 15.69 -15.79
CA ALA A 7 -5.25 15.05 -16.72
C ALA A 7 -6.04 13.92 -16.03
N LEU A 8 -5.39 13.16 -15.15
CA LEU A 8 -6.06 12.14 -14.33
C LEU A 8 -7.08 12.77 -13.38
N LEU A 9 -6.74 13.92 -12.76
CA LEU A 9 -7.65 14.66 -11.89
C LEU A 9 -8.89 15.13 -12.65
N ALA A 10 -8.71 15.70 -13.84
CA ALA A 10 -9.84 16.12 -14.68
C ALA A 10 -10.76 14.94 -15.03
N LYS A 11 -10.18 13.79 -15.44
CA LYS A 11 -10.94 12.55 -15.72
C LYS A 11 -11.69 12.06 -14.47
N ALA A 12 -11.03 12.03 -13.32
CA ALA A 12 -11.65 11.60 -12.07
C ALA A 12 -12.81 12.53 -11.66
N TRP A 13 -12.65 13.84 -11.87
CA TRP A 13 -13.69 14.83 -11.60
C TRP A 13 -14.93 14.66 -12.48
N ASP A 14 -14.74 14.37 -13.77
CA ASP A 14 -15.87 14.07 -14.67
C ASP A 14 -16.66 12.86 -14.17
N GLY A 15 -15.96 11.87 -13.62
CA GLY A 15 -16.60 10.72 -12.97
C GLY A 15 -17.46 11.10 -11.76
N VAL A 16 -16.98 11.99 -10.89
CA VAL A 16 -17.75 12.49 -9.74
C VAL A 16 -19.01 13.24 -10.20
N LYS A 17 -18.88 14.12 -11.19
CA LYS A 17 -20.01 14.88 -11.75
C LYS A 17 -21.10 13.98 -12.33
N MET A 18 -20.72 12.91 -13.04
CA MET A 18 -21.68 11.98 -13.65
C MET A 18 -22.60 11.30 -12.62
N ARG A 19 -22.17 11.20 -11.35
CA ARG A 19 -22.91 10.52 -10.29
C ARG A 19 -23.38 11.43 -9.16
N GLU A 20 -23.30 12.74 -9.35
CA GLU A 20 -23.73 13.69 -8.34
C GLU A 20 -25.21 13.48 -7.95
N GLY A 21 -26.06 13.13 -8.91
CA GLY A 21 -27.48 12.84 -8.68
C GLY A 21 -27.76 11.62 -7.80
N ASP A 22 -26.79 10.73 -7.59
CA ASP A 22 -26.96 9.53 -6.75
C ASP A 22 -27.01 9.88 -5.24
N TRP A 23 -26.50 11.05 -4.85
CA TRP A 23 -26.43 11.49 -3.44
C TRP A 23 -26.83 12.94 -3.20
N LEU A 24 -26.96 13.78 -4.24
CA LEU A 24 -27.44 15.15 -4.15
C LEU A 24 -28.74 15.30 -4.94
N ARG A 25 -29.77 15.87 -4.29
CA ARG A 25 -31.07 16.14 -4.95
C ARG A 25 -30.97 17.23 -6.02
N THR A 26 -30.06 18.18 -5.83
CA THR A 26 -29.83 19.30 -6.75
C THR A 26 -28.36 19.29 -7.15
N PRO A 27 -28.04 18.97 -8.41
CA PRO A 27 -26.67 19.03 -8.92
C PRO A 27 -26.13 20.47 -8.90
N PHE A 28 -24.91 20.64 -8.40
CA PHE A 28 -24.17 21.91 -8.39
C PHE A 28 -22.70 21.75 -8.83
N LEU A 29 -22.16 20.53 -8.84
CA LEU A 29 -20.77 20.26 -9.25
C LEU A 29 -20.55 20.42 -10.77
N GLN A 30 -21.62 20.47 -11.56
CA GLN A 30 -21.56 20.68 -13.02
C GLN A 30 -20.92 22.01 -13.42
N GLU A 31 -20.93 23.00 -12.53
CA GLU A 31 -20.34 24.33 -12.78
C GLU A 31 -18.81 24.34 -12.67
N ILE A 32 -18.20 23.30 -12.08
CA ILE A 32 -16.76 23.20 -11.85
C ILE A 32 -16.12 22.34 -12.94
N TYR A 33 -15.18 22.93 -13.68
CA TYR A 33 -14.44 22.22 -14.73
C TYR A 33 -13.22 21.53 -14.15
N GLY A 34 -12.96 20.28 -14.55
CA GLY A 34 -11.80 19.52 -14.08
C GLY A 34 -10.45 20.19 -14.37
N THR A 35 -10.39 21.01 -15.43
CA THR A 35 -9.21 21.81 -15.80
C THR A 35 -8.91 22.97 -14.84
N GLN A 36 -9.88 23.37 -14.00
CA GLN A 36 -9.71 24.40 -12.97
C GLN A 36 -9.21 23.82 -11.64
N LEU A 37 -9.20 22.50 -11.49
CA LEU A 37 -8.83 21.87 -10.23
C LEU A 37 -7.32 21.89 -10.04
N ALA A 38 -6.91 22.35 -8.86
CA ALA A 38 -5.54 22.22 -8.39
C ALA A 38 -5.31 20.84 -7.77
N LEU A 39 -4.11 20.28 -7.97
CA LEU A 39 -3.68 19.08 -7.26
C LEU A 39 -3.39 19.42 -5.80
N LEU A 40 -4.01 18.68 -4.88
CA LEU A 40 -3.67 18.73 -3.47
C LEU A 40 -2.55 17.73 -3.16
N PRO A 41 -1.76 17.94 -2.08
CA PRO A 41 -0.78 16.97 -1.63
C PRO A 41 -1.39 15.57 -1.45
N GLY A 42 -0.75 14.54 -1.99
CA GLY A 42 -1.20 13.14 -1.92
C GLY A 42 -2.15 12.70 -3.04
N MET A 43 -2.71 13.64 -3.82
CA MET A 43 -3.61 13.29 -4.93
C MET A 43 -2.87 12.67 -6.10
N GLU A 44 -1.62 13.06 -6.34
CA GLU A 44 -0.81 12.52 -7.43
C GLU A 44 -0.62 11.00 -7.26
N GLU A 45 -0.28 10.55 -6.05
CA GLU A 45 -0.14 9.14 -5.72
C GLU A 45 -1.46 8.39 -5.88
N ALA A 46 -2.58 8.93 -5.39
CA ALA A 46 -3.88 8.29 -5.51
C ALA A 46 -4.33 8.15 -6.97
N LEU A 47 -4.16 9.21 -7.76
CA LEU A 47 -4.48 9.21 -9.19
C LEU A 47 -3.58 8.24 -9.97
N ALA A 48 -2.28 8.24 -9.68
CA ALA A 48 -1.32 7.32 -10.28
C ALA A 48 -1.66 5.85 -9.98
N LEU A 49 -2.02 5.52 -8.74
CA LEU A 49 -2.44 4.17 -8.37
C LEU A 49 -3.75 3.77 -9.07
N GLY A 50 -4.73 4.68 -9.11
CA GLY A 50 -5.99 4.45 -9.81
C GLY A 50 -5.76 4.18 -11.30
N TRP A 51 -4.90 4.97 -11.95
CA TRP A 51 -4.49 4.73 -13.34
C TRP A 51 -3.77 3.39 -13.52
N LEU A 52 -2.83 3.06 -12.63
CA LEU A 52 -2.10 1.78 -12.69
C LEU A 52 -3.05 0.59 -12.57
N ARG A 53 -4.03 0.66 -11.67
CA ARG A 53 -5.10 -0.34 -11.54
C ARG A 53 -5.87 -0.50 -12.85
N GLU A 54 -6.31 0.60 -13.46
CA GLU A 54 -7.02 0.56 -14.76
C GLU A 54 -6.17 -0.12 -15.84
N GLN A 55 -4.86 0.13 -15.88
CA GLN A 55 -3.98 -0.53 -16.85
C GLN A 55 -3.84 -2.02 -16.59
N VAL A 56 -3.69 -2.44 -15.32
CA VAL A 56 -3.65 -3.86 -14.95
C VAL A 56 -4.96 -4.55 -15.31
N GLU A 57 -6.10 -3.93 -14.99
CA GLU A 57 -7.44 -4.46 -15.30
C GLU A 57 -7.73 -4.50 -16.81
N SER A 58 -7.09 -3.64 -17.61
CA SER A 58 -7.23 -3.67 -19.07
C SER A 58 -6.64 -4.93 -19.72
N GLY A 59 -5.70 -5.61 -19.06
CA GLY A 59 -5.01 -6.79 -19.59
C GLY A 59 -4.16 -6.52 -20.83
N ALA A 60 -3.89 -5.25 -21.17
CA ALA A 60 -3.16 -4.86 -22.36
C ALA A 60 -1.62 -5.06 -22.27
N TYR A 61 -1.12 -5.36 -21.07
CA TYR A 61 0.30 -5.48 -20.77
C TYR A 61 0.56 -6.73 -19.94
N ASP A 62 1.61 -7.48 -20.27
CA ASP A 62 2.09 -8.59 -19.45
C ASP A 62 2.86 -8.09 -18.21
N GLU A 63 3.62 -7.00 -18.37
CA GLU A 63 4.41 -6.38 -17.31
C GLU A 63 4.32 -4.84 -17.39
N ILE A 64 4.29 -4.19 -16.22
CA ILE A 64 4.32 -2.72 -16.10
C ILE A 64 5.51 -2.31 -15.25
N LEU A 65 6.51 -1.67 -15.88
CA LEU A 65 7.62 -1.06 -15.18
C LEU A 65 7.22 0.32 -14.66
N TRP A 66 7.10 0.46 -13.34
CA TRP A 66 6.85 1.74 -12.68
C TRP A 66 8.14 2.37 -12.15
N VAL A 67 8.52 3.52 -12.71
CA VAL A 67 9.66 4.32 -12.21
C VAL A 67 9.12 5.58 -11.54
N GLY A 68 9.04 5.56 -10.21
CA GLY A 68 8.63 6.72 -9.42
C GLY A 68 9.74 7.76 -9.28
N SER A 69 9.36 9.01 -8.99
CA SER A 69 10.29 10.11 -8.74
C SER A 69 11.05 9.97 -7.42
N GLU A 70 10.38 9.44 -6.40
CA GLU A 70 10.95 9.18 -5.07
C GLU A 70 10.43 7.85 -4.52
N ALA A 71 11.31 7.09 -3.87
CA ALA A 71 10.94 5.81 -3.25
C ALA A 71 9.83 5.99 -2.20
N ARG A 72 9.92 7.02 -1.34
CA ARG A 72 8.90 7.31 -0.31
C ARG A 72 7.52 7.58 -0.90
N ARG A 73 7.43 8.35 -1.99
CA ARG A 73 6.15 8.63 -2.66
C ARG A 73 5.56 7.35 -3.24
N THR A 74 6.39 6.54 -3.88
CA THR A 74 5.97 5.23 -4.43
C THR A 74 5.48 4.30 -3.32
N LEU A 75 6.15 4.25 -2.17
CA LEU A 75 5.69 3.46 -1.02
C LEU A 75 4.38 4.00 -0.43
N ARG A 76 4.21 5.32 -0.33
CA ARG A 76 2.92 5.90 0.11
C ARG A 76 1.80 5.57 -0.86
N MET A 77 2.07 5.64 -2.17
CA MET A 77 1.15 5.23 -3.23
C MET A 77 0.73 3.77 -3.07
N LEU A 78 1.67 2.83 -3.02
CA LEU A 78 1.39 1.40 -2.88
C LEU A 78 0.74 1.06 -1.51
N GLY A 79 0.94 1.89 -0.49
CA GLY A 79 0.30 1.74 0.81
C GLY A 79 -1.09 2.35 0.95
N LEU A 80 -1.59 3.04 -0.09
CA LEU A 80 -2.93 3.62 -0.05
C LEU A 80 -4.03 2.58 0.22
N PRO A 81 -4.03 1.37 -0.37
CA PRO A 81 -5.09 0.38 -0.11
C PRO A 81 -5.16 -0.02 1.36
N GLU A 82 -4.00 -0.29 1.99
CA GLU A 82 -3.91 -0.65 3.42
C GLU A 82 -4.37 0.49 4.33
N ASN A 83 -3.84 1.69 4.11
CA ASN A 83 -4.12 2.84 4.96
C ASN A 83 -5.58 3.28 4.84
N LEU A 84 -6.10 3.36 3.61
CA LEU A 84 -7.46 3.78 3.36
C LEU A 84 -8.47 2.76 3.89
N ASP A 85 -8.20 1.46 3.75
CA ASP A 85 -9.04 0.42 4.36
C ASP A 85 -9.16 0.62 5.88
N TRP A 86 -8.03 0.83 6.57
CA TRP A 86 -8.06 1.10 8.01
C TRP A 86 -8.90 2.34 8.35
N TYR A 87 -8.70 3.47 7.67
CA TYR A 87 -9.48 4.70 7.92
C TYR A 87 -10.98 4.48 7.70
N LEU A 88 -11.37 3.74 6.67
CA LEU A 88 -12.77 3.44 6.41
C LEU A 88 -13.37 2.51 7.45
N ARG A 89 -12.61 1.51 7.95
CA ARG A 89 -13.07 0.67 9.07
C ARG A 89 -13.29 1.49 10.33
N GLN A 90 -12.36 2.39 10.68
CA GLN A 90 -12.51 3.27 11.84
C GLN A 90 -13.69 4.23 11.68
N LEU A 91 -13.85 4.84 10.50
CA LEU A 91 -14.97 5.73 10.20
C LEU A 91 -16.31 4.99 10.37
N ARG A 92 -16.45 3.80 9.78
CA ARG A 92 -17.68 2.99 9.93
C ARG A 92 -17.95 2.63 11.38
N ARG A 93 -16.92 2.27 12.15
CA ARG A 93 -17.06 1.98 13.58
C ARG A 93 -17.62 3.18 14.34
N VAL A 94 -17.00 4.36 14.17
CA VAL A 94 -17.43 5.60 14.85
C VAL A 94 -18.83 6.03 14.41
N LEU A 95 -19.17 5.86 13.13
CA LEU A 95 -20.52 6.14 12.64
C LEU A 95 -21.57 5.18 13.24
N ALA A 96 -21.24 3.89 13.37
CA ALA A 96 -22.13 2.89 13.94
C ALA A 96 -22.33 3.06 15.45
N GLU A 97 -21.31 3.49 16.18
CA GLU A 97 -21.33 3.69 17.63
C GLU A 97 -22.01 5.01 18.07
N SER A 98 -22.31 5.92 17.13
CA SER A 98 -22.83 7.27 17.42
C SER A 98 -24.21 7.52 16.82
N THR A 99 -25.16 8.05 17.60
CA THR A 99 -26.49 8.46 17.11
C THR A 99 -26.41 9.51 16.00
N VAL A 100 -25.47 10.47 16.11
CA VAL A 100 -25.23 11.46 15.05
C VAL A 100 -24.60 10.80 13.83
N GLY A 101 -23.69 9.85 14.06
CA GLY A 101 -23.06 9.06 12.99
C GLY A 101 -24.06 8.27 12.16
N GLN A 102 -24.99 7.59 12.82
CA GLN A 102 -26.07 6.84 12.18
C GLN A 102 -26.99 7.73 11.33
N ALA A 103 -27.22 8.98 11.76
CA ALA A 103 -28.03 9.94 11.00
C ALA A 103 -27.34 10.42 9.71
N ILE A 104 -26.00 10.50 9.69
CA ILE A 104 -25.23 10.95 8.51
C ILE A 104 -24.74 9.81 7.61
N ALA A 105 -24.70 8.58 8.10
CA ALA A 105 -24.20 7.41 7.36
C ALA A 105 -24.83 7.25 5.96
N PRO A 106 -26.15 7.45 5.73
CA PRO A 106 -26.77 7.34 4.41
C PRO A 106 -26.20 8.30 3.35
N PHE A 107 -25.59 9.41 3.76
CA PHE A 107 -24.97 10.40 2.86
C PHE A 107 -23.49 10.09 2.58
N VAL A 108 -22.81 9.40 3.50
CA VAL A 108 -21.38 9.09 3.39
C VAL A 108 -21.13 7.83 2.54
N GLU A 109 -21.96 6.80 2.70
CA GLU A 109 -21.76 5.53 1.99
C GLU A 109 -21.77 5.66 0.45
N PRO A 110 -22.72 6.37 -0.18
CA PRO A 110 -22.73 6.54 -1.63
C PRO A 110 -21.48 7.27 -2.15
N LEU A 111 -21.07 8.33 -1.46
CA LEU A 111 -19.88 9.10 -1.79
C LEU A 111 -18.61 8.23 -1.78
N LEU A 112 -18.42 7.45 -0.71
CA LEU A 112 -17.30 6.51 -0.60
C LEU A 112 -17.31 5.48 -1.73
N LYS A 113 -18.48 4.95 -2.09
CA LYS A 113 -18.62 3.97 -3.19
C LYS A 113 -18.15 4.55 -4.52
N THR A 114 -18.55 5.76 -4.88
CA THR A 114 -18.11 6.35 -6.16
C THR A 114 -16.63 6.67 -6.17
N LEU A 115 -16.07 7.20 -5.07
CA LEU A 115 -14.64 7.51 -5.02
C LEU A 115 -13.75 6.25 -5.09
N LEU A 116 -14.18 5.14 -4.48
CA LEU A 116 -13.35 3.93 -4.36
C LEU A 116 -13.52 2.95 -5.52
N VAL A 117 -14.74 2.78 -6.02
CA VAL A 117 -15.05 1.79 -7.07
C VAL A 117 -14.91 2.40 -8.47
N GLY A 118 -15.01 3.73 -8.59
CA GLY A 118 -15.03 4.40 -9.89
C GLY A 118 -16.40 4.31 -10.58
N THR A 119 -16.51 4.97 -11.73
CA THR A 119 -17.80 5.28 -12.39
C THR A 119 -18.43 4.17 -13.23
N GLU A 120 -17.76 3.05 -13.42
CA GLU A 120 -18.23 2.01 -14.34
C GLU A 120 -18.73 0.75 -13.62
N ASP A 121 -18.29 0.50 -12.38
CA ASP A 121 -18.37 -0.84 -11.76
C ASP A 121 -19.35 -0.95 -10.56
N LEU A 122 -20.27 0.01 -10.39
CA LEU A 122 -21.23 0.04 -9.26
C LEU A 122 -22.49 -0.81 -9.45
N GLY A 123 -22.59 -1.56 -10.54
CA GLY A 123 -23.87 -2.14 -10.94
C GLY A 123 -24.53 -3.09 -9.93
N LYS A 124 -23.81 -3.87 -9.10
CA LYS A 124 -24.45 -5.06 -8.48
C LYS A 124 -24.03 -5.55 -7.09
N GLN A 125 -23.12 -4.92 -6.34
CA GLN A 125 -22.69 -5.52 -5.05
C GLN A 125 -22.55 -4.53 -3.87
N ALA A 126 -23.28 -4.82 -2.78
CA ALA A 126 -22.95 -4.32 -1.45
C ALA A 126 -21.55 -4.81 -1.08
N GLY A 127 -20.67 -3.92 -0.62
CA GLY A 127 -19.27 -4.25 -0.28
C GLY A 127 -18.23 -4.04 -1.38
N ALA A 128 -18.62 -3.60 -2.59
CA ALA A 128 -17.69 -3.38 -3.71
C ALA A 128 -16.48 -2.49 -3.36
N ALA A 129 -16.68 -1.43 -2.56
CA ALA A 129 -15.61 -0.54 -2.12
C ALA A 129 -14.59 -1.22 -1.19
N VAL A 130 -15.05 -2.11 -0.30
CA VAL A 130 -14.14 -2.93 0.54
C VAL A 130 -13.39 -3.92 -0.35
N ASN A 131 -14.08 -4.54 -1.29
CA ASN A 131 -13.46 -5.47 -2.23
C ASN A 131 -12.36 -4.82 -3.09
N VAL A 132 -12.51 -3.56 -3.51
CA VAL A 132 -11.45 -2.85 -4.25
C VAL A 132 -10.20 -2.68 -3.39
N LEU A 133 -10.34 -2.27 -2.13
CA LEU A 133 -9.19 -2.05 -1.25
C LEU A 133 -8.54 -3.39 -0.83
N GLU A 134 -9.35 -4.42 -0.54
CA GLU A 134 -8.84 -5.78 -0.30
C GLU A 134 -8.07 -6.33 -1.50
N ARG A 135 -8.61 -6.18 -2.73
CA ARG A 135 -7.89 -6.55 -3.96
C ARG A 135 -6.57 -5.78 -4.10
N GLY A 136 -6.57 -4.47 -3.83
CA GLY A 136 -5.36 -3.65 -3.85
C GLY A 136 -4.32 -4.11 -2.82
N LYS A 137 -4.73 -4.40 -1.58
CA LYS A 137 -3.86 -4.96 -0.54
C LYS A 137 -3.27 -6.30 -0.94
N GLN A 138 -4.09 -7.19 -1.50
CA GLN A 138 -3.65 -8.51 -1.96
C GLN A 138 -2.67 -8.40 -3.12
N ALA A 139 -2.92 -7.52 -4.10
CA ALA A 139 -2.02 -7.29 -5.22
C ALA A 139 -0.66 -6.75 -4.74
N VAL A 140 -0.64 -5.78 -3.83
CA VAL A 140 0.60 -5.22 -3.27
C VAL A 140 1.39 -6.26 -2.46
N ALA A 141 0.70 -7.13 -1.74
CA ALA A 141 1.32 -8.18 -0.92
C ALA A 141 1.76 -9.42 -1.72
N ASP A 142 1.29 -9.59 -2.95
CA ASP A 142 1.63 -10.71 -3.82
C ASP A 142 2.85 -10.37 -4.69
N PRO A 143 4.02 -10.98 -4.46
CA PRO A 143 5.23 -10.70 -5.23
C PRO A 143 5.13 -11.09 -6.71
N ARG A 144 4.09 -11.83 -7.12
CA ARG A 144 3.81 -12.14 -8.53
C ARG A 144 3.07 -11.00 -9.24
N GLN A 145 2.45 -10.09 -8.50
CA GLN A 145 1.72 -8.94 -9.03
C GLN A 145 2.49 -7.64 -8.83
N VAL A 146 3.07 -7.43 -7.65
CA VAL A 146 3.85 -6.24 -7.33
C VAL A 146 5.19 -6.66 -6.73
N LEU A 147 6.27 -6.32 -7.45
CA LEU A 147 7.64 -6.59 -7.03
C LEU A 147 8.48 -5.34 -7.18
N ALA A 148 9.31 -5.04 -6.18
CA ALA A 148 10.17 -3.88 -6.18
C ALA A 148 11.65 -4.26 -6.20
N TYR A 149 12.44 -3.37 -6.81
CA TYR A 149 13.90 -3.42 -6.80
C TYR A 149 14.43 -2.11 -6.24
N LEU A 150 15.43 -2.19 -5.37
CA LEU A 150 16.13 -1.01 -4.89
C LEU A 150 17.21 -0.63 -5.91
N VAL A 151 17.40 0.65 -6.15
CA VAL A 151 18.55 1.13 -6.92
C VAL A 151 19.44 1.88 -5.93
N ALA A 152 20.67 1.40 -5.78
CA ALA A 152 21.58 1.89 -4.75
C ALA A 152 22.98 2.16 -5.31
N THR A 153 23.61 3.21 -4.76
CA THR A 153 25.04 3.49 -4.86
C THR A 153 25.69 3.26 -3.49
N PRO A 154 27.02 3.17 -3.40
CA PRO A 154 27.71 3.05 -2.09
C PRO A 154 27.31 4.15 -1.09
N GLU A 155 27.07 5.37 -1.57
CA GLU A 155 26.71 6.54 -0.75
C GLU A 155 25.26 6.48 -0.27
N THR A 156 24.36 5.86 -1.05
CA THR A 156 22.93 5.78 -0.75
C THR A 156 22.52 4.48 -0.07
N MET A 157 23.47 3.55 0.14
CA MET A 157 23.24 2.22 0.72
C MET A 157 22.44 2.26 2.02
N ALA A 158 22.82 3.12 2.99
CA ALA A 158 22.11 3.23 4.26
C ALA A 158 20.66 3.72 4.09
N ALA A 159 20.44 4.69 3.19
CA ALA A 159 19.11 5.18 2.88
C ALA A 159 18.25 4.11 2.19
N MET A 160 18.84 3.32 1.28
CA MET A 160 18.13 2.25 0.60
C MET A 160 17.77 1.08 1.53
N ARG A 161 18.59 0.79 2.55
CA ARG A 161 18.21 -0.15 3.62
C ARG A 161 17.01 0.35 4.43
N TYR A 162 16.96 1.64 4.73
CA TYR A 162 15.79 2.23 5.40
C TYR A 162 14.53 2.16 4.51
N VAL A 163 14.68 2.42 3.21
CA VAL A 163 13.59 2.27 2.23
C VAL A 163 13.13 0.81 2.14
N TRP A 164 14.04 -0.15 2.20
CA TRP A 164 13.71 -1.57 2.21
C TRP A 164 12.80 -1.94 3.39
N GLY A 165 13.18 -1.56 4.61
CA GLY A 165 12.34 -1.76 5.79
C GLY A 165 10.98 -1.06 5.66
N SER A 166 10.98 0.17 5.13
CA SER A 166 9.75 0.92 4.89
C SER A 166 8.83 0.23 3.87
N ALA A 167 9.39 -0.42 2.86
CA ALA A 167 8.63 -1.21 1.89
C ALA A 167 7.95 -2.41 2.56
N GLN A 168 8.63 -3.06 3.51
CA GLN A 168 8.04 -4.17 4.26
C GLN A 168 6.84 -3.72 5.12
N MET A 169 6.90 -2.52 5.71
CA MET A 169 5.79 -1.92 6.45
C MET A 169 4.55 -1.68 5.58
N VAL A 170 4.74 -1.43 4.30
CA VAL A 170 3.66 -1.24 3.33
C VAL A 170 3.19 -2.57 2.71
N GLY A 171 3.93 -3.66 2.94
CA GLY A 171 3.63 -4.98 2.40
C GLY A 171 4.22 -5.24 1.01
N VAL A 172 5.09 -4.36 0.51
CA VAL A 172 5.76 -4.52 -0.78
C VAL A 172 6.95 -5.46 -0.63
N THR A 173 7.01 -6.50 -1.46
CA THR A 173 8.16 -7.40 -1.53
C THR A 173 9.28 -6.75 -2.35
N VAL A 174 10.50 -6.73 -1.80
CA VAL A 174 11.70 -6.29 -2.51
C VAL A 174 12.49 -7.53 -2.89
N ALA A 175 12.71 -7.73 -4.19
CA ALA A 175 13.36 -8.94 -4.72
C ALA A 175 14.88 -8.84 -4.76
N GLY A 176 15.43 -7.64 -4.96
CA GLY A 176 16.87 -7.46 -5.12
C GLY A 176 17.29 -6.00 -5.15
N VAL A 177 18.59 -5.80 -5.29
CA VAL A 177 19.21 -4.47 -5.39
C VAL A 177 19.99 -4.35 -6.69
N LEU A 178 19.73 -3.29 -7.43
CA LEU A 178 20.51 -2.86 -8.58
C LEU A 178 21.57 -1.86 -8.12
N ALA A 179 22.83 -2.28 -8.18
CA ALA A 179 23.98 -1.52 -7.77
C ALA A 179 24.53 -0.66 -8.91
N ALA A 180 24.56 0.66 -8.70
CA ALA A 180 25.27 1.61 -9.53
C ALA A 180 26.66 1.87 -8.91
N GLY A 181 27.54 0.87 -9.01
CA GLY A 181 28.89 0.89 -8.42
C GLY A 181 29.19 -0.39 -7.63
N SER A 182 30.42 -0.50 -7.13
CA SER A 182 30.84 -1.64 -6.29
C SER A 182 30.29 -1.50 -4.88
N MET A 183 29.63 -2.54 -4.37
CA MET A 183 29.15 -2.62 -2.98
C MET A 183 29.50 -3.98 -2.37
N PRO A 184 29.56 -4.08 -1.03
CA PRO A 184 29.72 -5.38 -0.36
C PRO A 184 28.56 -6.34 -0.68
N ASP A 185 28.88 -7.62 -0.87
CA ASP A 185 27.89 -8.66 -1.19
C ASP A 185 26.84 -8.85 -0.07
N ASP A 186 27.21 -8.55 1.18
CA ASP A 186 26.35 -8.67 2.35
C ASP A 186 25.58 -7.38 2.69
N ALA A 187 25.76 -6.30 1.91
CA ALA A 187 25.19 -4.98 2.19
C ALA A 187 23.65 -4.98 2.33
N PHE A 188 22.99 -5.92 1.64
CA PHE A 188 21.54 -6.12 1.62
C PHE A 188 21.13 -7.57 1.86
N ALA A 189 21.98 -8.40 2.47
CA ALA A 189 21.67 -9.81 2.71
C ALA A 189 20.29 -9.98 3.40
N PRO A 190 19.45 -10.93 2.97
CA PRO A 190 19.74 -11.99 1.99
C PRO A 190 19.42 -11.63 0.53
N LEU A 191 19.17 -10.35 0.20
CA LEU A 191 18.82 -9.97 -1.17
C LEU A 191 20.02 -10.12 -2.12
N PRO A 192 19.80 -10.62 -3.34
CA PRO A 192 20.79 -10.58 -4.39
C PRO A 192 21.06 -9.13 -4.81
N ILE A 193 22.32 -8.88 -5.17
CA ILE A 193 22.79 -7.58 -5.67
C ILE A 193 23.26 -7.79 -7.12
N GLY A 194 22.62 -7.10 -8.06
CA GLY A 194 22.97 -7.12 -9.48
C GLY A 194 23.54 -5.79 -9.95
N ALA A 195 24.36 -5.78 -10.98
CA ALA A 195 24.86 -4.54 -11.58
C ALA A 195 23.73 -3.82 -12.33
N LEU A 196 23.62 -2.50 -12.15
CA LEU A 196 22.61 -1.69 -12.86
C LEU A 196 22.76 -1.76 -14.39
N ALA A 197 23.99 -1.93 -14.90
CA ALA A 197 24.27 -2.12 -16.32
C ALA A 197 23.63 -3.40 -16.90
N GLU A 198 23.38 -4.40 -16.06
CA GLU A 198 22.80 -5.70 -16.43
C GLU A 198 21.37 -5.87 -15.88
N ALA A 199 20.71 -4.75 -15.53
CA ALA A 199 19.44 -4.75 -14.82
C ALA A 199 18.35 -5.61 -15.47
N ALA A 200 18.25 -5.62 -16.81
CA ALA A 200 17.22 -6.38 -17.51
C ALA A 200 17.34 -7.90 -17.25
N GLY A 201 18.55 -8.45 -17.39
CA GLY A 201 18.79 -9.88 -17.14
C GLY A 201 18.62 -10.23 -15.66
N PHE A 202 19.11 -9.38 -14.77
CA PHE A 202 18.97 -9.54 -13.33
C PHE A 202 17.50 -9.54 -12.89
N VAL A 203 16.71 -8.54 -13.31
CA VAL A 203 15.29 -8.43 -12.95
C VAL A 203 14.49 -9.62 -13.46
N LEU A 204 14.73 -10.09 -14.69
CA LEU A 204 14.05 -11.28 -15.21
C LEU A 204 14.36 -12.54 -14.37
N ALA A 205 15.62 -12.73 -13.98
CA ALA A 205 16.03 -13.87 -13.15
C ALA A 205 15.39 -13.82 -11.76
N GLU A 206 15.37 -12.65 -11.12
CA GLU A 206 14.82 -12.48 -9.78
C GLU A 206 13.28 -12.46 -9.76
N ASN A 207 12.62 -12.00 -10.84
CA ASN A 207 11.16 -12.12 -11.01
C ASN A 207 10.73 -13.60 -10.95
N ALA A 208 11.48 -14.50 -11.60
CA ALA A 208 11.21 -15.93 -11.57
C ALA A 208 11.37 -16.56 -10.17
N ARG A 209 12.13 -15.91 -9.30
CA ARG A 209 12.42 -16.34 -7.92
C ARG A 209 11.80 -15.43 -6.86
N CYS A 210 10.81 -14.63 -7.24
CA CYS A 210 10.21 -13.61 -6.37
C CYS A 210 9.67 -14.15 -5.02
N LEU A 211 9.38 -15.45 -4.94
CA LEU A 211 8.93 -16.13 -3.72
C LEU A 211 10.05 -16.45 -2.71
N ASP A 212 11.31 -16.41 -3.15
CA ASP A 212 12.49 -16.63 -2.30
C ASP A 212 12.79 -15.38 -1.45
N ALA A 213 12.34 -14.20 -1.91
CA ALA A 213 12.53 -12.96 -1.19
C ALA A 213 11.85 -12.98 0.19
N PRO A 214 12.44 -12.33 1.21
CA PRO A 214 11.84 -12.27 2.54
C PRO A 214 10.42 -11.70 2.52
N LYS A 215 9.48 -12.45 3.10
CA LYS A 215 8.08 -11.99 3.21
C LYS A 215 7.97 -10.84 4.23
N PRO A 216 7.29 -9.73 3.88
CA PRO A 216 7.11 -8.60 4.79
C PRO A 216 6.44 -8.95 6.13
N LEU A 217 5.42 -9.81 6.07
CA LEU A 217 4.58 -10.17 7.20
C LEU A 217 4.20 -11.65 7.10
N VAL A 218 4.32 -12.36 8.21
CA VAL A 218 3.80 -13.72 8.38
C VAL A 218 2.98 -13.77 9.66
N VAL A 219 1.72 -14.17 9.54
CA VAL A 219 0.83 -14.43 10.68
C VAL A 219 0.70 -15.95 10.84
N ASP A 220 1.28 -16.49 11.90
CA ASP A 220 1.26 -17.91 12.24
C ASP A 220 0.15 -18.17 13.27
N GLY A 221 -0.98 -18.66 12.78
CA GLY A 221 -2.16 -18.98 13.59
C GLY A 221 -1.88 -20.03 14.67
N PRO A 222 -1.37 -21.23 14.31
CA PRO A 222 -1.06 -22.29 15.27
C PRO A 222 -0.09 -21.86 16.37
N ARG A 223 0.94 -21.06 16.07
CA ARG A 223 1.91 -20.57 17.06
C ARG A 223 1.47 -19.29 17.76
N ARG A 224 0.33 -18.70 17.39
CA ARG A 224 -0.16 -17.39 17.84
C ARG A 224 0.94 -16.33 17.76
N GLN A 225 1.59 -16.24 16.60
CA GLN A 225 2.73 -15.36 16.38
C GLN A 225 2.57 -14.49 15.14
N VAL A 226 3.01 -13.24 15.23
CA VAL A 226 3.18 -12.34 14.10
C VAL A 226 4.68 -12.08 13.93
N ARG A 227 5.19 -12.32 12.72
CA ARG A 227 6.57 -12.05 12.35
C ARG A 227 6.60 -11.01 11.24
N VAL A 228 7.26 -9.88 11.51
CA VAL A 228 7.40 -8.77 10.56
C VAL A 228 8.87 -8.57 10.23
N PHE A 229 9.20 -8.56 8.95
CA PHE A 229 10.55 -8.29 8.50
C PHE A 229 10.78 -6.79 8.38
N LEU A 230 11.77 -6.26 9.09
CA LEU A 230 12.07 -4.84 9.22
C LEU A 230 13.58 -4.59 9.07
N PRO A 231 14.16 -4.92 7.91
CA PRO A 231 15.57 -4.66 7.64
C PRO A 231 15.85 -3.15 7.66
N GLY A 232 17.07 -2.79 8.05
CA GLY A 232 17.48 -1.37 8.10
C GLY A 232 16.91 -0.56 9.26
N PHE A 233 16.11 -1.17 10.15
CA PHE A 233 15.62 -0.56 11.38
C PHE A 233 16.28 -1.15 12.62
N ASP A 234 16.53 -0.28 13.59
CA ASP A 234 16.92 -0.68 14.95
C ASP A 234 15.69 -0.85 15.85
N LYS A 235 15.84 -1.65 16.92
CA LYS A 235 14.79 -1.85 17.94
C LYS A 235 14.18 -0.54 18.47
N ARG A 236 14.97 0.53 18.59
CA ARG A 236 14.52 1.84 19.11
C ARG A 236 13.60 2.59 18.14
N GLN A 237 13.66 2.24 16.85
CA GLN A 237 12.85 2.84 15.79
C GLN A 237 11.54 2.08 15.56
N VAL A 238 11.33 0.96 16.27
CA VAL A 238 10.15 0.12 16.17
C VAL A 238 9.31 0.25 17.43
N LYS A 239 8.05 0.65 17.28
CA LYS A 239 7.09 0.75 18.36
C LYS A 239 5.89 -0.14 18.09
N LEU A 240 5.36 -0.72 19.18
CA LEU A 240 4.16 -1.55 19.17
C LEU A 240 3.08 -0.87 20.01
N THR A 241 1.90 -0.71 19.43
CA THR A 241 0.70 -0.20 20.11
C THR A 241 -0.53 -1.00 19.69
N GLY A 242 -1.64 -0.86 20.41
CA GLY A 242 -2.89 -1.58 20.11
C GLY A 242 -2.78 -3.07 20.45
N PHE A 243 -3.44 -3.49 21.52
CA PHE A 243 -3.43 -4.89 21.97
C PHE A 243 -4.85 -5.31 22.35
N ALA A 244 -5.64 -5.72 21.36
CA ALA A 244 -6.93 -6.39 21.56
C ALA A 244 -7.39 -7.13 20.30
N GLN A 245 -7.62 -6.39 19.20
CA GLN A 245 -8.12 -6.95 17.93
C GLN A 245 -7.27 -6.52 16.72
N GLU A 246 -6.40 -5.53 16.89
CA GLU A 246 -5.44 -5.07 15.89
C GLU A 246 -4.09 -4.85 16.59
N LEU A 247 -3.00 -5.21 15.92
CA LEU A 247 -1.63 -4.88 16.29
C LEU A 247 -1.15 -3.70 15.43
N ALA A 248 -0.87 -2.56 16.04
CA ALA A 248 -0.28 -1.43 15.36
C ALA A 248 1.24 -1.46 15.52
N ILE A 249 1.94 -1.45 14.39
CA ILE A 249 3.40 -1.39 14.33
C ILE A 249 3.77 -0.05 13.69
N GLU A 250 4.67 0.67 14.33
CA GLU A 250 5.27 1.89 13.79
C GLU A 250 6.78 1.64 13.61
N ALA A 251 7.26 1.85 12.38
CA ALA A 251 8.68 1.77 12.05
C ALA A 251 9.01 2.83 11.00
N GLY A 252 9.96 3.71 11.31
CA GLY A 252 10.25 4.87 10.48
C GLY A 252 9.06 5.84 10.40
N GLU A 253 8.69 6.22 9.18
CA GLU A 253 7.50 7.05 8.90
C GLU A 253 6.23 6.23 8.62
N GLN A 254 6.30 4.90 8.70
CA GLN A 254 5.20 4.02 8.34
C GLN A 254 4.54 3.45 9.59
N ARG A 255 3.21 3.35 9.52
CA ARG A 255 2.40 2.62 10.51
C ARG A 255 1.59 1.56 9.78
N ARG A 256 1.60 0.34 10.31
CA ARG A 256 0.79 -0.76 9.81
C ARG A 256 -0.11 -1.29 10.91
N ASN A 257 -1.41 -1.38 10.63
CA ASN A 257 -2.40 -1.95 11.53
C ASN A 257 -2.75 -3.36 11.05
N ILE A 258 -2.26 -4.37 11.76
CA ILE A 258 -2.44 -5.77 11.40
C ILE A 258 -3.66 -6.30 12.16
N PRO A 259 -4.75 -6.68 11.47
CA PRO A 259 -5.87 -7.34 12.12
C PRO A 259 -5.41 -8.69 12.67
N LEU A 260 -5.79 -8.97 13.92
CA LEU A 260 -5.40 -10.21 14.60
C LEU A 260 -6.55 -11.23 14.52
N PRO A 261 -6.24 -12.52 14.28
CA PRO A 261 -7.26 -13.56 14.37
C PRO A 261 -7.89 -13.61 15.77
N PRO A 262 -9.20 -13.95 15.91
CA PRO A 262 -9.89 -13.92 17.21
C PRO A 262 -9.26 -14.79 18.30
N GLN A 263 -8.51 -15.82 17.91
CA GLN A 263 -7.80 -16.71 18.84
C GLN A 263 -6.50 -16.12 19.42
N PHE A 264 -6.08 -14.94 18.97
CA PHE A 264 -4.92 -14.23 19.53
C PHE A 264 -5.44 -13.44 20.73
N GLY A 265 -5.04 -13.82 21.94
CA GLY A 265 -5.38 -13.09 23.16
C GLY A 265 -4.45 -11.89 23.37
N SER A 266 -4.01 -11.69 24.60
CA SER A 266 -3.09 -10.59 24.93
C SER A 266 -1.66 -10.88 24.45
N VAL A 267 -0.88 -9.82 24.26
CA VAL A 267 0.53 -9.96 23.90
C VAL A 267 1.30 -10.62 25.05
N GLY A 268 1.88 -11.78 24.76
CA GLY A 268 2.76 -12.51 25.67
C GLY A 268 4.19 -11.99 25.69
N GLY A 269 4.64 -11.37 24.59
CA GLY A 269 5.95 -10.72 24.48
C GLY A 269 6.29 -10.31 23.04
N ALA A 270 7.31 -9.47 22.89
CA ALA A 270 7.86 -9.10 21.59
C ALA A 270 9.39 -9.09 21.62
N LYS A 271 10.02 -9.56 20.54
CA LYS A 271 11.49 -9.61 20.38
C LYS A 271 11.87 -9.11 19.00
N PHE A 272 12.90 -8.28 18.93
CA PHE A 272 13.52 -7.85 17.68
C PHE A 272 14.88 -8.57 17.54
N GLN A 273 15.04 -9.37 16.49
CA GLN A 273 16.24 -10.15 16.24
C GLN A 273 16.40 -10.42 14.73
N ASP A 274 17.62 -10.33 14.21
CA ASP A 274 17.99 -10.64 12.82
C ASP A 274 17.11 -9.90 11.79
N GLY A 275 16.77 -8.65 12.08
CA GLY A 275 15.90 -7.82 11.25
C GLY A 275 14.42 -8.20 11.30
N TYR A 276 14.01 -9.11 12.19
CA TYR A 276 12.62 -9.48 12.40
C TYR A 276 12.08 -8.98 13.74
N LEU A 277 10.85 -8.47 13.71
CA LEU A 277 10.01 -8.30 14.89
C LEU A 277 9.10 -9.51 15.05
N LEU A 278 9.30 -10.26 16.13
CA LEU A 278 8.46 -11.39 16.52
C LEU A 278 7.56 -10.96 17.68
N VAL A 279 6.25 -11.05 17.49
CA VAL A 279 5.25 -10.78 18.52
C VAL A 279 4.48 -12.06 18.81
N SER A 280 4.51 -12.49 20.06
CA SER A 280 3.81 -13.71 20.51
C SER A 280 2.59 -13.34 21.34
N PHE A 281 1.51 -14.08 21.15
CA PHE A 281 0.22 -13.87 21.80
C PHE A 281 -0.14 -15.07 22.68
N ARG A 282 -0.87 -14.81 23.77
CA ARG A 282 -1.37 -15.84 24.70
C ARG A 282 -2.75 -16.32 24.31
#